data_AF-A0A956XUG7-F1
#
_entry.id   AF-A0A956XUG7-F1
#
_cell.length_a   1.000
_cell.length_b   1.000
_cell.length_c   1.000
_cell.angle_alpha   90.00
_cell.angle_beta   90.00
_cell.angle_gamma   90.00
#
_symmetry.space_group_name_H-M   'P 1'
#
loop_
_entity.id
_entity.type
_entity.pdbx_description
1 polymer ?
#
loop_
_entity_poly.entity_id
_entity_poly.type
_entity_poly.pdbx_seq_one_letter_code
_entity_poly.pdbx_strand_id
1 'polypeptide(L)'
;MRKLFILFTVLTFVFSGSIFAQEDEDDLNEIARYSIDEAGNLSLISGTEDAAHDDLWILMLVLLPTDYVEQYLVEFAVFDSEDTLAYVSELQEDEWDLGVAINDDPERALTVIHEFGHIVALNNTQYDTYPTVIEDQQSPLDEDAYYDGIDADMAACPTTPFEDGCPLSDSYIELFTQEFWDAQDVEAIVYEEIDDPVAEFFDANPDAFVSEYAATNPIEDFAESFSYFVGLDDEDFPDNGDDYMMDAKILFFEQFPELVAMRESIRENAAANGIEFQFSEDSNYFD
;
A
#
# COMPACT_ATOMS: atom_id res chain seq x y z
N MET A 1 4.12 -23.02 -56.07
CA MET A 1 3.11 -22.71 -55.03
C MET A 1 3.77 -22.95 -53.68
N ARG A 2 4.43 -21.92 -53.13
CA ARG A 2 5.01 -21.93 -51.77
C ARG A 2 3.95 -21.30 -50.86
N LYS A 3 3.39 -22.08 -49.94
CA LYS A 3 2.46 -21.58 -48.92
C LYS A 3 3.29 -20.80 -47.89
N LEU A 4 2.99 -19.53 -47.76
CA LEU A 4 3.51 -18.63 -46.74
C LEU A 4 2.78 -18.99 -45.44
N PHE A 5 3.51 -19.52 -44.44
CA PHE A 5 3.00 -19.62 -43.08
C PHE A 5 3.21 -18.26 -42.44
N ILE A 6 2.10 -17.55 -42.19
CA ILE A 6 2.08 -16.37 -41.34
C ILE A 6 2.03 -16.92 -39.92
N LEU A 7 3.13 -16.79 -39.20
CA LEU A 7 3.22 -17.05 -37.77
C LEU A 7 2.45 -15.90 -37.10
N PHE A 8 1.24 -16.17 -36.60
CA PHE A 8 0.59 -15.29 -35.65
C PHE A 8 1.32 -15.50 -34.33
N THR A 9 2.20 -14.57 -33.96
CA THR A 9 2.61 -14.42 -32.57
C THR A 9 1.38 -13.87 -31.85
N VAL A 10 0.61 -14.77 -31.23
CA VAL A 10 -0.33 -14.37 -30.19
C VAL A 10 0.56 -14.00 -29.02
N LEU A 11 0.75 -12.69 -28.80
CA LEU A 11 1.29 -12.17 -27.57
C LEU A 11 0.20 -12.42 -26.53
N THR A 12 0.25 -13.57 -25.86
CA THR A 12 -0.49 -13.79 -24.63
C THR A 12 0.09 -12.80 -23.63
N PHE A 13 -0.66 -11.74 -23.35
CA PHE A 13 -0.48 -10.98 -22.12
C PHE A 13 -0.64 -12.00 -20.99
N VAL A 14 0.46 -12.26 -20.30
CA VAL A 14 0.41 -12.83 -18.95
C VAL A 14 0.02 -11.62 -18.11
N PHE A 15 -1.22 -11.62 -17.63
CA PHE A 15 -1.57 -10.82 -16.47
C PHE A 15 -0.74 -11.47 -15.35
N SER A 16 0.32 -10.80 -14.92
CA SER A 16 0.93 -11.12 -13.64
C SER A 16 -0.12 -10.77 -12.60
N GLY A 17 -0.49 -11.73 -11.75
CA GLY A 17 -1.28 -11.42 -10.57
C GLY A 17 -0.45 -10.48 -9.71
N SER A 18 -0.87 -9.23 -9.64
CA SER A 18 -0.39 -8.27 -8.66
C SER A 18 -0.87 -8.70 -7.27
N ILE A 19 -0.04 -8.48 -6.24
CA ILE A 19 -0.42 -8.71 -4.83
C ILE A 19 -0.51 -7.34 -4.16
N PHE A 20 -1.55 -7.15 -3.34
CA PHE A 20 -1.84 -6.09 -2.37
C PHE A 20 -2.98 -5.11 -2.71
N ALA A 21 -3.73 -4.80 -1.64
CA ALA A 21 -4.82 -3.83 -1.52
C ALA A 21 -5.82 -3.84 -2.69
N GLN A 22 -6.36 -5.02 -3.01
CA GLN A 22 -7.24 -5.14 -4.17
C GLN A 22 -8.62 -4.55 -3.87
N GLU A 23 -8.75 -3.23 -4.06
CA GLU A 23 -9.95 -2.75 -4.75
C GLU A 23 -10.01 -3.46 -6.11
N ASP A 24 -11.19 -3.98 -6.46
CA ASP A 24 -11.42 -4.76 -7.68
C ASP A 24 -10.72 -4.10 -8.89
N GLU A 25 -9.60 -4.68 -9.37
CA GLU A 25 -8.87 -4.19 -10.56
C GLU A 25 -9.77 -4.04 -11.80
N ASP A 26 -10.95 -4.68 -11.77
CA ASP A 26 -12.00 -4.57 -12.78
C ASP A 26 -12.55 -3.12 -12.93
N ASP A 27 -12.37 -2.24 -11.93
CA ASP A 27 -12.79 -0.83 -11.96
C ASP A 27 -11.63 0.16 -12.25
N LEU A 28 -10.37 -0.31 -12.29
CA LEU A 28 -9.22 0.52 -12.64
C LEU A 28 -9.05 0.63 -14.16
N ASN A 29 -9.43 1.78 -14.72
CA ASN A 29 -9.21 2.03 -16.14
C ASN A 29 -7.76 2.53 -16.38
N GLU A 30 -6.81 1.61 -16.51
CA GLU A 30 -5.39 1.93 -16.79
C GLU A 30 -5.25 2.78 -18.08
N ILE A 31 -4.63 3.96 -17.93
CA ILE A 31 -4.36 4.92 -19.01
C ILE A 31 -2.95 4.69 -19.57
N ALA A 32 -1.97 4.50 -18.68
CA ALA A 32 -0.57 4.31 -19.03
C ALA A 32 0.20 3.58 -17.93
N ARG A 33 1.20 2.81 -18.33
CA ARG A 33 2.17 2.17 -17.43
C ARG A 33 3.58 2.43 -17.90
N TYR A 34 4.48 2.64 -16.95
CA TYR A 34 5.87 3.00 -17.18
C TYR A 34 6.80 2.09 -16.37
N SER A 35 7.93 1.73 -16.96
CA SER A 35 9.07 1.22 -16.21
C SER A 35 9.88 2.39 -15.67
N ILE A 36 10.41 2.27 -14.46
CA ILE A 36 11.29 3.23 -13.81
C ILE A 36 12.74 2.75 -13.94
N ASP A 37 13.63 3.59 -14.44
CA ASP A 37 15.07 3.27 -14.48
C ASP A 37 15.80 3.67 -13.18
N GLU A 38 17.05 3.23 -13.01
CA GLU A 38 17.90 3.55 -11.84
C GLU A 38 18.09 5.06 -11.58
N ALA A 39 17.71 5.92 -12.53
CA ALA A 39 17.79 7.38 -12.40
C ALA A 39 16.40 8.02 -12.25
N GLY A 40 15.35 7.24 -12.01
CA GLY A 40 13.97 7.69 -11.82
C GLY A 40 13.28 8.15 -13.10
N ASN A 41 13.81 7.80 -14.29
CA ASN A 41 13.19 8.19 -15.55
C ASN A 41 12.15 7.16 -15.98
N LEU A 42 11.00 7.66 -16.44
CA LEU A 42 9.94 6.84 -16.96
C LEU A 42 10.22 6.40 -18.40
N SER A 43 9.89 5.15 -18.72
CA SER A 43 9.79 4.64 -20.08
C SER A 43 8.46 3.92 -20.27
N LEU A 44 7.65 4.37 -21.24
CA LEU A 44 6.32 3.82 -21.47
C LEU A 44 6.36 2.33 -21.83
N ILE A 45 5.61 1.51 -21.09
CA ILE A 45 5.36 0.09 -21.33
C ILE A 45 4.07 -0.08 -22.16
N SER A 46 2.98 0.53 -21.70
CA SER A 46 1.62 0.43 -22.27
C SER A 46 0.90 1.79 -22.21
N GLY A 47 -0.18 1.94 -22.99
CA GLY A 47 -1.04 3.11 -22.91
C GLY A 47 -0.57 4.32 -23.73
N THR A 48 -0.87 5.52 -23.24
CA THR A 48 -0.57 6.80 -23.93
C THR A 48 0.16 7.77 -23.00
N GLU A 49 1.30 8.31 -23.45
CA GLU A 49 2.00 9.39 -22.72
C GLU A 49 1.18 10.68 -22.69
N ASP A 50 1.15 11.34 -21.52
CA ASP A 50 0.61 12.67 -21.30
C ASP A 50 1.50 13.42 -20.30
N ALA A 51 1.61 14.75 -20.44
CA ALA A 51 2.42 15.57 -19.54
C ALA A 51 1.88 15.57 -18.10
N ALA A 52 0.59 15.33 -17.90
CA ALA A 52 0.02 15.17 -16.57
C ALA A 52 0.59 13.96 -15.82
N HIS A 53 1.03 12.91 -16.53
CA HIS A 53 1.66 11.74 -15.91
C HIS A 53 3.03 12.09 -15.33
N ASP A 54 3.79 12.96 -16.01
CA ASP A 54 5.05 13.47 -15.50
C ASP A 54 4.83 14.29 -14.22
N ASP A 55 3.78 15.10 -14.16
CA ASP A 55 3.45 15.90 -12.96
C ASP A 55 3.10 14.99 -11.76
N LEU A 56 2.35 13.89 -11.99
CA LEU A 56 2.06 12.88 -10.95
C LEU A 56 3.33 12.16 -10.49
N TRP A 57 4.20 11.74 -11.41
CA TRP A 57 5.45 11.08 -11.05
C TRP A 57 6.42 12.01 -10.31
N ILE A 58 6.50 13.28 -10.74
CA ILE A 58 7.32 14.29 -10.07
C ILE A 58 6.87 14.46 -8.61
N LEU A 59 5.56 14.43 -8.31
CA LEU A 59 5.08 14.47 -6.93
C LEU A 59 5.73 13.38 -6.08
N MET A 60 5.75 12.13 -6.56
CA MET A 60 6.35 11.00 -5.83
C MET A 60 7.83 11.23 -5.58
N LEU A 61 8.57 11.61 -6.62
CA LEU A 61 10.01 11.85 -6.54
C LEU A 61 10.39 13.00 -5.60
N VAL A 62 9.57 14.05 -5.54
CA VAL A 62 9.88 15.22 -4.70
C VAL A 62 9.36 15.09 -3.28
N LEU A 63 8.37 14.23 -3.03
CA LEU A 63 7.76 14.03 -1.72
C LEU A 63 8.45 12.91 -0.94
N LEU A 64 8.58 11.73 -1.55
CA LEU A 64 9.05 10.52 -0.88
C LEU A 64 10.58 10.46 -0.74
N PRO A 65 11.12 9.71 0.23
CA PRO A 65 12.56 9.48 0.35
C PRO A 65 13.12 8.78 -0.90
N THR A 66 14.09 9.41 -1.55
CA THR A 66 14.62 8.94 -2.84
C THR A 66 15.25 7.55 -2.77
N ASP A 67 15.86 7.20 -1.64
CA ASP A 67 16.45 5.87 -1.43
C ASP A 67 15.41 4.75 -1.44
N TYR A 68 14.22 4.98 -0.88
CA TYR A 68 13.12 4.01 -0.94
C TYR A 68 12.53 3.92 -2.35
N VAL A 69 12.30 5.06 -3.00
CA VAL A 69 11.78 5.07 -4.38
C VAL A 69 12.74 4.34 -5.33
N GLU A 70 14.04 4.61 -5.24
CA GLU A 70 15.06 3.93 -6.06
C GLU A 70 15.22 2.44 -5.73
N GLN A 71 14.97 2.05 -4.48
CA GLN A 71 15.14 0.66 -4.03
C GLN A 71 13.96 -0.23 -4.40
N TYR A 72 12.71 0.28 -4.28
CA TYR A 72 11.52 -0.56 -4.33
C TYR A 72 10.63 -0.32 -5.56
N LEU A 73 10.50 0.91 -6.04
CA LEU A 73 9.55 1.21 -7.14
C LEU A 73 10.18 0.91 -8.50
N VAL A 74 9.61 -0.05 -9.23
CA VAL A 74 10.06 -0.45 -10.57
C VAL A 74 9.08 -0.08 -11.68
N GLU A 75 7.80 0.06 -11.34
CA GLU A 75 6.75 0.47 -12.27
C GLU A 75 5.88 1.59 -11.70
N PHE A 76 5.38 2.43 -12.60
CA PHE A 76 4.44 3.49 -12.30
C PHE A 76 3.24 3.38 -13.24
N ALA A 77 2.03 3.38 -12.69
CA ALA A 77 0.80 3.34 -13.46
C ALA A 77 -0.03 4.61 -13.24
N VAL A 78 -0.73 5.02 -14.29
CA VAL A 78 -1.77 6.06 -14.23
C VAL A 78 -3.06 5.45 -14.71
N PHE A 79 -4.12 5.64 -13.93
CA PHE A 79 -5.45 5.11 -14.23
C PHE A 79 -6.53 6.17 -14.01
N ASP A 80 -7.76 5.86 -14.41
CA ASP A 80 -8.98 6.60 -14.08
C ASP A 80 -9.86 5.68 -13.22
N SER A 81 -10.32 6.18 -12.08
CA SER A 81 -11.22 5.47 -11.16
C SER A 81 -12.13 6.49 -10.48
N GLU A 82 -13.33 6.06 -10.09
CA GLU A 82 -14.25 6.86 -9.27
C GLU A 82 -14.03 6.65 -7.76
N ASP A 83 -13.47 5.49 -7.37
CA ASP A 83 -13.38 5.05 -5.98
C ASP A 83 -11.91 4.96 -5.52
N THR A 84 -11.01 4.50 -6.38
CA THR A 84 -9.57 4.33 -6.09
C THR A 84 -8.76 5.59 -6.38
N LEU A 85 -7.94 6.05 -5.43
CA LEU A 85 -7.06 7.21 -5.64
C LEU A 85 -5.62 6.82 -5.98
N ALA A 86 -5.12 5.75 -5.38
CA ALA A 86 -3.82 5.17 -5.65
C ALA A 86 -3.82 3.69 -5.21
N TYR A 87 -2.75 2.98 -5.55
CA TYR A 87 -2.48 1.64 -5.03
C TYR A 87 -0.98 1.37 -5.10
N VAL A 88 -0.47 0.49 -4.25
CA VAL A 88 0.80 -0.21 -4.47
C VAL A 88 0.61 -1.71 -4.48
N SER A 89 1.36 -2.39 -5.34
CA SER A 89 1.35 -3.84 -5.40
C SER A 89 2.77 -4.38 -5.57
N GLU A 90 3.03 -5.54 -4.96
CA GLU A 90 4.30 -6.24 -5.13
C GLU A 90 4.24 -7.11 -6.40
N LEU A 91 4.99 -6.73 -7.43
CA LEU A 91 5.09 -7.48 -8.68
C LEU A 91 5.93 -8.74 -8.51
N GLN A 92 7.01 -8.61 -7.76
CA GLN A 92 7.95 -9.66 -7.35
C GLN A 92 8.59 -9.21 -6.03
N GLU A 93 9.22 -10.13 -5.29
CA GLU A 93 9.97 -9.82 -4.06
C GLU A 93 10.82 -8.54 -4.22
N ASP A 94 10.46 -7.49 -3.46
CA ASP A 94 11.05 -6.13 -3.44
C ASP A 94 10.89 -5.26 -4.70
N GLU A 95 10.10 -5.69 -5.68
CA GLU A 95 9.79 -4.94 -6.89
C GLU A 95 8.32 -4.50 -6.86
N TRP A 96 8.09 -3.23 -6.60
CA TRP A 96 6.76 -2.66 -6.40
C TRP A 96 6.30 -1.85 -7.60
N ASP A 97 5.00 -1.94 -7.91
CA ASP A 97 4.30 -0.96 -8.75
C ASP A 97 3.51 0.02 -7.89
N LEU A 98 3.48 1.28 -8.33
CA LEU A 98 2.66 2.34 -7.73
C LEU A 98 1.73 2.88 -8.81
N GLY A 99 0.43 2.77 -8.58
CA GLY A 99 -0.62 3.35 -9.43
C GLY A 99 -1.21 4.61 -8.81
N VAL A 100 -1.56 5.59 -9.65
CA VAL A 100 -2.22 6.82 -9.18
C VAL A 100 -3.34 7.22 -10.15
N ALA A 101 -4.48 7.62 -9.59
CA ALA A 101 -5.59 8.15 -10.36
C ALA A 101 -5.27 9.52 -10.97
N ILE A 102 -5.67 9.71 -12.23
CA ILE A 102 -5.50 10.96 -12.98
C ILE A 102 -6.45 12.07 -12.51
N ASN A 103 -7.52 11.68 -11.82
CA ASN A 103 -8.62 12.52 -11.35
C ASN A 103 -8.11 13.53 -10.32
N ASP A 104 -8.65 14.75 -10.26
CA ASP A 104 -8.17 15.73 -9.27
C ASP A 104 -8.44 15.22 -7.85
N ASP A 105 -7.42 15.29 -7.00
CA ASP A 105 -7.42 14.75 -5.65
C ASP A 105 -6.70 15.79 -4.76
N PRO A 106 -7.44 16.49 -3.88
CA PRO A 106 -6.86 17.47 -2.97
C PRO A 106 -5.99 16.82 -1.89
N GLU A 107 -6.20 15.55 -1.58
CA GLU A 107 -5.55 14.76 -0.53
C GLU A 107 -4.35 13.98 -1.05
N ARG A 108 -4.08 14.04 -2.36
CA ARG A 108 -3.08 13.23 -3.07
C ARG A 108 -1.74 13.08 -2.35
N ALA A 109 -1.24 14.12 -1.71
CA ALA A 109 0.01 14.02 -0.97
C ALA A 109 -0.07 13.00 0.18
N LEU A 110 -1.18 12.96 0.92
CA LEU A 110 -1.43 11.96 1.95
C LEU A 110 -1.77 10.60 1.36
N THR A 111 -2.55 10.51 0.28
CA THR A 111 -2.81 9.26 -0.44
C THR A 111 -1.50 8.57 -0.82
N VAL A 112 -0.55 9.34 -1.37
CA VAL A 112 0.78 8.84 -1.72
C VAL A 112 1.59 8.39 -0.50
N ILE A 113 1.45 9.09 0.62
CA ILE A 113 2.14 8.72 1.86
C ILE A 113 1.51 7.46 2.47
N HIS A 114 0.19 7.28 2.34
CA HIS A 114 -0.51 6.05 2.70
C HIS A 114 0.04 4.87 1.88
N GLU A 115 0.08 4.97 0.56
CA GLU A 115 0.65 3.93 -0.31
C GLU A 115 2.11 3.62 0.03
N PHE A 116 2.88 4.67 0.33
CA PHE A 116 4.24 4.51 0.79
C PHE A 116 4.33 3.81 2.16
N GLY A 117 3.33 3.99 3.03
CA GLY A 117 3.16 3.29 4.29
C GLY A 117 3.08 1.77 4.11
N HIS A 118 2.39 1.28 3.07
CA HIS A 118 2.41 -0.14 2.71
C HIS A 118 3.83 -0.62 2.38
N ILE A 119 4.58 0.10 1.54
CA ILE A 119 5.97 -0.26 1.22
C ILE A 119 6.84 -0.29 2.49
N VAL A 120 6.65 0.68 3.39
CA VAL A 120 7.35 0.72 4.69
C VAL A 120 7.01 -0.50 5.54
N ALA A 121 5.76 -0.95 5.55
CA ALA A 121 5.28 -2.10 6.32
C ALA A 121 5.59 -3.46 5.71
N LEU A 122 5.67 -3.55 4.39
CA LEU A 122 5.57 -4.82 3.64
C LEU A 122 6.80 -5.13 2.78
N ASN A 123 7.85 -4.30 2.80
CA ASN A 123 9.12 -4.66 2.15
C ASN A 123 9.80 -5.88 2.82
N ASN A 124 10.80 -6.49 2.15
CA ASN A 124 11.52 -7.67 2.63
C ASN A 124 12.22 -7.56 3.99
N THR A 125 12.39 -6.36 4.54
CA THR A 125 12.94 -6.20 5.89
C THR A 125 11.87 -6.31 6.97
N GLN A 126 10.60 -6.33 6.56
CA GLN A 126 9.42 -6.36 7.42
C GLN A 126 8.52 -7.56 7.18
N TYR A 127 8.47 -8.10 5.96
CA TYR A 127 7.45 -9.06 5.53
C TYR A 127 8.01 -10.09 4.53
N ASP A 128 7.62 -11.35 4.72
CA ASP A 128 7.95 -12.45 3.81
C ASP A 128 6.67 -12.87 3.04
N THR A 129 6.63 -12.56 1.74
CA THR A 129 5.55 -13.02 0.84
C THR A 129 5.56 -14.55 0.75
N TYR A 130 4.37 -15.16 0.80
CA TYR A 130 4.26 -16.62 0.87
C TYR A 130 4.81 -17.31 -0.38
N PRO A 131 5.51 -18.46 -0.23
CA PRO A 131 5.94 -19.26 -1.37
C PRO A 131 4.81 -19.65 -2.32
N THR A 132 3.62 -19.94 -1.80
CA THR A 132 2.44 -20.27 -2.63
C THR A 132 2.02 -19.09 -3.50
N VAL A 133 2.02 -17.88 -2.93
CA VAL A 133 1.69 -16.65 -3.63
C VAL A 133 2.71 -16.40 -4.76
N ILE A 134 4.01 -16.51 -4.47
CA ILE A 134 5.06 -16.36 -5.48
C ILE A 134 4.94 -17.42 -6.59
N GLU A 135 4.60 -18.67 -6.25
CA GLU A 135 4.42 -19.74 -7.23
C GLU A 135 3.24 -19.45 -8.18
N ASP A 136 2.12 -18.97 -7.62
CA ASP A 136 0.92 -18.63 -8.40
C ASP A 136 1.16 -17.49 -9.39
N GLN A 137 1.86 -16.43 -8.96
CA GLN A 137 2.24 -15.30 -9.83
C GLN A 137 3.09 -15.76 -11.03
N GLN A 138 4.02 -16.69 -10.81
CA GLN A 138 4.89 -17.20 -11.86
C GLN A 138 4.18 -18.19 -12.79
N SER A 139 3.27 -18.99 -12.23
CA SER A 139 2.53 -20.02 -12.95
C SER A 139 1.23 -20.34 -12.21
N PRO A 140 0.09 -19.77 -12.64
CA PRO A 140 -1.17 -19.90 -11.94
C PRO A 140 -1.48 -21.33 -11.53
N LEU A 141 -1.70 -21.50 -10.23
CA LEU A 141 -2.07 -22.74 -9.59
C LEU A 141 -3.55 -23.03 -9.85
N ASP A 142 -3.94 -24.28 -9.65
CA ASP A 142 -5.37 -24.58 -9.50
C ASP A 142 -5.86 -24.16 -8.12
N GLU A 143 -7.13 -23.78 -8.04
CA GLU A 143 -7.78 -23.22 -6.85
C GLU A 143 -7.53 -24.06 -5.57
N ASP A 144 -7.70 -25.38 -5.64
CA ASP A 144 -7.46 -26.27 -4.50
C ASP A 144 -5.99 -26.24 -4.06
N ALA A 145 -5.05 -26.21 -5.01
CA ALA A 145 -3.62 -26.15 -4.71
C ALA A 145 -3.18 -24.79 -4.12
N TYR A 146 -3.80 -23.71 -4.58
CA TYR A 146 -3.57 -22.37 -4.03
C TYR A 146 -4.02 -22.31 -2.56
N TYR A 147 -5.28 -22.64 -2.27
CA TYR A 147 -5.79 -22.55 -0.89
C TYR A 147 -5.12 -23.55 0.07
N ASP A 148 -4.85 -24.80 -0.35
CA ASP A 148 -4.09 -25.75 0.46
C ASP A 148 -2.66 -25.25 0.75
N GLY A 149 -2.08 -24.48 -0.17
CA GLY A 149 -0.75 -23.87 -0.04
C GLY A 149 -0.75 -22.69 0.93
N ILE A 150 -1.70 -21.76 0.78
CA ILE A 150 -1.88 -20.62 1.69
C ILE A 150 -2.09 -21.11 3.13
N ASP A 151 -2.97 -22.10 3.35
CA ASP A 151 -3.17 -22.70 4.68
C ASP A 151 -1.87 -23.26 5.28
N ALA A 152 -1.02 -23.87 4.44
CA ALA A 152 0.25 -24.44 4.88
C ALA A 152 1.29 -23.35 5.20
N ASP A 153 1.31 -22.27 4.42
CA ASP A 153 2.22 -21.15 4.61
C ASP A 153 1.83 -20.31 5.84
N MET A 154 0.54 -20.01 6.03
CA MET A 154 0.01 -19.39 7.25
C MET A 154 0.34 -20.21 8.49
N ALA A 155 0.16 -21.54 8.44
CA ALA A 155 0.51 -22.43 9.55
C ALA A 155 2.02 -22.48 9.84
N ALA A 156 2.86 -22.08 8.89
CA ALA A 156 4.31 -21.98 9.05
C ALA A 156 4.78 -20.60 9.55
N CYS A 157 3.93 -19.57 9.46
CA CYS A 157 4.23 -18.22 9.90
C CYS A 157 4.49 -18.17 11.42
N PRO A 158 5.66 -17.70 11.90
CA PRO A 158 5.97 -17.63 13.33
C PRO A 158 5.32 -16.44 14.07
N THR A 159 4.69 -15.53 13.35
CA THR A 159 4.06 -14.26 13.78
C THR A 159 2.56 -14.28 13.43
N THR A 160 1.89 -13.13 13.43
CA THR A 160 0.49 -13.03 13.02
C THR A 160 0.39 -13.13 11.49
N PRO A 161 -0.16 -14.22 10.91
CA PRO A 161 -0.22 -14.38 9.46
C PRO A 161 -1.24 -13.42 8.85
N PHE A 162 -0.93 -12.93 7.65
CA PHE A 162 -1.87 -12.25 6.76
C PHE A 162 -2.15 -13.13 5.54
N GLU A 163 -3.02 -12.67 4.64
CA GLU A 163 -3.54 -13.41 3.49
C GLU A 163 -2.46 -13.87 2.49
N ASP A 164 -1.42 -13.07 2.32
CA ASP A 164 -0.42 -13.26 1.27
C ASP A 164 1.02 -13.38 1.77
N GLY A 165 1.23 -13.26 3.07
CA GLY A 165 2.56 -13.37 3.66
C GLY A 165 2.59 -13.31 5.17
N CYS A 166 3.83 -13.30 5.66
CA CYS A 166 4.15 -13.42 7.06
C CYS A 166 5.05 -12.27 7.51
N PRO A 167 4.61 -11.45 8.47
CA PRO A 167 5.45 -10.45 9.10
C PRO A 167 6.71 -11.07 9.71
N LEU A 168 7.86 -10.42 9.52
CA LEU A 168 9.08 -10.78 10.23
C LEU A 168 8.94 -10.46 11.73
N SER A 169 9.63 -11.23 12.57
CA SER A 169 9.66 -10.93 14.01
C SER A 169 10.28 -9.55 14.26
N ASP A 170 9.64 -8.77 15.13
CA ASP A 170 10.01 -7.38 15.45
C ASP A 170 9.84 -6.39 14.27
N SER A 171 9.14 -6.76 13.19
CA SER A 171 8.76 -5.82 12.13
C SER A 171 7.74 -4.79 12.60
N TYR A 172 7.66 -3.65 11.93
CA TYR A 172 6.73 -2.58 12.28
C TYR A 172 5.29 -3.07 12.24
N ILE A 173 4.89 -3.80 11.19
CA ILE A 173 3.52 -4.30 11.05
C ILE A 173 3.17 -5.37 12.09
N GLU A 174 4.10 -6.26 12.46
CA GLU A 174 3.86 -7.22 13.54
C GLU A 174 3.70 -6.52 14.89
N LEU A 175 4.60 -5.58 15.21
CA LEU A 175 4.55 -4.83 16.47
C LEU A 175 3.28 -3.99 16.57
N PHE A 176 2.88 -3.34 15.48
CA PHE A 176 1.65 -2.56 15.40
C PHE A 176 0.41 -3.45 15.59
N THR A 177 0.34 -4.56 14.84
CA THR A 177 -0.78 -5.50 14.92
C THR A 177 -0.92 -6.08 16.33
N GLN A 178 0.18 -6.51 16.95
CA GLN A 178 0.16 -7.03 18.32
C GLN A 178 -0.27 -6.00 19.37
N GLU A 179 -0.01 -4.72 19.13
CA GLU A 179 -0.34 -3.66 20.08
C GLU A 179 -1.82 -3.22 19.97
N PHE A 180 -2.37 -3.19 18.76
CA PHE A 180 -3.66 -2.54 18.50
C PHE A 180 -4.80 -3.46 18.05
N TRP A 181 -4.53 -4.71 17.64
CA TRP A 181 -5.54 -5.64 17.13
C TRP A 181 -5.65 -6.93 17.97
N ASP A 182 -6.86 -7.49 18.10
CA ASP A 182 -7.03 -8.83 18.67
C ASP A 182 -6.68 -9.88 17.61
N ALA A 183 -5.87 -10.87 17.96
CA ALA A 183 -5.45 -11.89 17.01
C ALA A 183 -6.61 -12.70 16.42
N GLN A 184 -7.74 -12.85 17.11
CA GLN A 184 -8.93 -13.49 16.55
C GLN A 184 -9.63 -12.61 15.52
N ASP A 185 -9.60 -11.30 15.72
CA ASP A 185 -10.17 -10.35 14.77
C ASP A 185 -9.33 -10.34 13.49
N VAL A 186 -8.00 -10.33 13.62
CA VAL A 186 -7.09 -10.47 12.46
C VAL A 186 -7.30 -11.81 11.73
N GLU A 187 -7.38 -12.92 12.47
CA GLU A 187 -7.67 -14.24 11.89
C GLU A 187 -9.02 -14.23 11.14
N ALA A 188 -10.06 -13.63 11.72
CA ALA A 188 -11.37 -13.54 11.10
C ALA A 188 -11.39 -12.66 9.85
N ILE A 189 -10.59 -11.58 9.81
CA ILE A 189 -10.41 -10.76 8.60
C ILE A 189 -9.73 -11.58 7.50
N VAL A 190 -8.61 -12.24 7.82
CA VAL A 190 -7.82 -13.03 6.84
C VAL A 190 -8.63 -14.19 6.26
N TYR A 191 -9.53 -14.79 7.04
CA TYR A 191 -10.43 -15.85 6.55
C TYR A 191 -11.76 -15.32 5.98
N GLU A 192 -11.88 -14.00 5.77
CA GLU A 192 -13.09 -13.34 5.27
C GLU A 192 -14.36 -13.72 6.08
N GLU A 193 -14.21 -13.94 7.39
CA GLU A 193 -15.32 -14.27 8.30
C GLU A 193 -16.09 -13.01 8.75
N ILE A 194 -15.58 -11.82 8.43
CA ILE A 194 -16.18 -10.52 8.73
C ILE A 194 -16.68 -9.89 7.42
N ASP A 195 -18.01 -9.85 7.26
CA ASP A 195 -18.66 -9.31 6.06
C ASP A 195 -18.47 -7.78 5.90
N ASP A 196 -18.34 -7.05 7.01
CA ASP A 196 -18.25 -5.58 7.05
C ASP A 196 -17.33 -5.14 8.21
N PRO A 197 -16.00 -5.07 7.97
CA PRO A 197 -15.04 -4.70 9.00
C PRO A 197 -15.27 -3.29 9.56
N VAL A 198 -15.72 -2.35 8.72
CA VAL A 198 -16.01 -0.97 9.16
C VAL A 198 -17.15 -0.98 10.19
N ALA A 199 -18.23 -1.71 9.92
CA ALA A 199 -19.33 -1.84 10.88
C ALA A 199 -18.94 -2.63 12.16
N GLU A 200 -18.03 -3.59 12.06
CA GLU A 200 -17.60 -4.38 13.23
C GLU A 200 -16.61 -3.59 14.12
N PHE A 201 -15.69 -2.85 13.52
CA PHE A 201 -14.58 -2.20 14.23
C PHE A 201 -14.79 -0.70 14.42
N PHE A 202 -15.04 0.04 13.33
CA PHE A 202 -15.17 1.50 13.37
C PHE A 202 -16.44 1.94 14.09
N ASP A 203 -17.61 1.45 13.67
CA ASP A 203 -18.90 1.81 14.27
C ASP A 203 -18.95 1.47 15.78
N ALA A 204 -18.22 0.43 16.19
CA ALA A 204 -18.14 0.02 17.59
C ALA A 204 -17.21 0.91 18.42
N ASN A 205 -16.12 1.41 17.83
CA ASN A 205 -15.10 2.20 18.50
C ASN A 205 -14.38 3.16 17.53
N PRO A 206 -15.01 4.28 17.12
CA PRO A 206 -14.44 5.19 16.12
C PRO A 206 -13.12 5.80 16.61
N ASP A 207 -13.02 6.11 17.91
CA ASP A 207 -11.81 6.64 18.56
C ASP A 207 -10.57 5.71 18.48
N ALA A 208 -10.70 4.50 17.92
CA ALA A 208 -9.58 3.63 17.63
C ALA A 208 -8.94 3.85 16.27
N PHE A 209 -9.59 4.53 15.33
CA PHE A 209 -9.14 4.60 13.95
C PHE A 209 -9.15 6.06 13.46
N VAL A 210 -8.13 6.40 12.66
CA VAL A 210 -7.99 7.74 12.07
C VAL A 210 -9.01 8.00 10.95
N SER A 211 -9.55 6.94 10.36
CA SER A 211 -10.58 6.93 9.32
C SER A 211 -11.41 5.64 9.39
N GLU A 212 -12.56 5.60 8.70
CA GLU A 212 -13.30 4.33 8.48
C GLU A 212 -12.43 3.31 7.72
N TYR A 213 -11.63 3.79 6.76
CA TYR A 213 -10.76 2.96 5.94
C TYR A 213 -9.69 2.23 6.76
N ALA A 214 -9.10 2.91 7.75
CA ALA A 214 -8.16 2.32 8.69
C ALA A 214 -8.76 1.15 9.50
N ALA A 215 -10.08 1.02 9.60
CA ALA A 215 -10.73 -0.07 10.31
C ALA A 215 -10.92 -1.34 9.46
N THR A 216 -10.56 -1.32 8.18
CA THR A 216 -10.78 -2.45 7.27
C THR A 216 -9.91 -3.65 7.62
N ASN A 217 -8.62 -3.43 7.88
CA ASN A 217 -7.68 -4.45 8.34
C ASN A 217 -6.41 -3.80 8.97
N PRO A 218 -5.53 -4.57 9.63
CA PRO A 218 -4.33 -4.03 10.27
C PRO A 218 -3.29 -3.40 9.33
N ILE A 219 -3.24 -3.82 8.06
CA ILE A 219 -2.33 -3.28 7.04
C ILE A 219 -2.79 -1.87 6.65
N GLU A 220 -4.09 -1.69 6.39
CA GLU A 220 -4.67 -0.37 6.12
C GLU A 220 -4.58 0.56 7.31
N ASP A 221 -4.85 0.06 8.51
CA ASP A 221 -4.70 0.82 9.75
C ASP A 221 -3.28 1.35 9.94
N PHE A 222 -2.28 0.54 9.61
CA PHE A 222 -0.88 0.95 9.66
C PHE A 222 -0.59 2.05 8.65
N ALA A 223 -0.97 1.85 7.38
CA ALA A 223 -0.72 2.78 6.29
C ALA A 223 -1.42 4.14 6.51
N GLU A 224 -2.69 4.10 6.92
CA GLU A 224 -3.45 5.28 7.31
C GLU A 224 -2.84 5.96 8.53
N SER A 225 -2.56 5.24 9.61
CA SER A 225 -1.95 5.86 10.80
C SER A 225 -0.58 6.46 10.49
N PHE A 226 0.19 5.86 9.58
CA PHE A 226 1.46 6.39 9.10
C PHE A 226 1.28 7.69 8.32
N SER A 227 0.25 7.79 7.47
CA SER A 227 -0.06 9.02 6.74
C SER A 227 -0.41 10.18 7.69
N TYR A 228 -1.12 9.90 8.79
CA TYR A 228 -1.41 10.89 9.84
C TYR A 228 -0.15 11.26 10.64
N PHE A 229 0.67 10.28 11.00
CA PHE A 229 1.96 10.53 11.65
C PHE A 229 2.82 11.49 10.83
N VAL A 230 2.88 11.32 9.51
CA VAL A 230 3.62 12.22 8.63
C VAL A 230 2.87 13.54 8.41
N GLY A 231 1.56 13.53 8.26
CA GLY A 231 0.75 14.68 7.84
C GLY A 231 0.43 15.71 8.91
N LEU A 232 0.18 15.28 10.16
CA LEU A 232 -0.40 16.14 11.21
C LEU A 232 0.53 17.28 11.61
N ASP A 233 0.07 18.51 11.60
CA ASP A 233 0.93 19.61 12.04
C ASP A 233 1.26 19.52 13.55
N ASP A 234 2.21 20.34 14.01
CA ASP A 234 2.63 20.32 15.42
C ASP A 234 1.53 20.75 16.40
N GLU A 235 0.47 21.42 15.94
CA GLU A 235 -0.65 21.85 16.78
C GLU A 235 -1.67 20.72 16.97
N ASP A 236 -1.85 19.87 15.96
CA ASP A 236 -2.78 18.74 15.95
C ASP A 236 -2.12 17.39 16.32
N PHE A 237 -0.78 17.32 16.37
CA PHE A 237 -0.05 16.10 16.72
C PHE A 237 -0.33 15.68 18.18
N PRO A 238 -0.59 14.38 18.44
CA PRO A 238 -1.00 13.94 19.78
C PRO A 238 0.15 14.02 20.79
N ASP A 239 -0.21 14.27 22.05
CA ASP A 239 0.69 14.28 23.20
C ASP A 239 0.63 12.95 23.96
N ASN A 240 1.73 12.60 24.63
CA ASN A 240 1.76 11.44 25.52
C ASN A 240 0.76 11.60 26.68
N GLY A 241 -0.36 10.87 26.59
CA GLY A 241 -1.44 10.89 27.58
C GLY A 241 -2.80 11.30 27.02
N ASP A 242 -2.91 11.51 25.72
CA ASP A 242 -4.22 11.57 25.05
C ASP A 242 -4.96 10.22 25.17
N ASP A 243 -6.28 10.30 25.26
CA ASP A 243 -7.13 9.21 25.76
C ASP A 243 -7.63 8.26 24.64
N TYR A 244 -7.33 8.54 23.37
CA TYR A 244 -7.83 7.78 22.21
C TYR A 244 -6.81 6.79 21.67
N MET A 245 -7.30 5.69 21.08
CA MET A 245 -6.43 4.64 20.55
C MET A 245 -5.82 5.06 19.20
N MET A 246 -6.52 5.86 18.38
CA MET A 246 -5.94 6.46 17.17
C MET A 246 -4.71 7.33 17.48
N ASP A 247 -4.71 8.08 18.58
CA ASP A 247 -3.56 8.88 19.03
C ASP A 247 -2.36 7.98 19.38
N ALA A 248 -2.63 6.86 20.07
CA ALA A 248 -1.61 5.88 20.42
C ALA A 248 -0.99 5.23 19.17
N LYS A 249 -1.78 4.97 18.12
CA LYS A 249 -1.30 4.48 16.82
C LYS A 249 -0.41 5.49 16.10
N ILE A 250 -0.74 6.79 16.17
CA ILE A 250 0.14 7.84 15.63
C ILE A 250 1.45 7.93 16.44
N LEU A 251 1.36 7.85 17.77
CA LEU A 251 2.53 7.87 18.65
C LEU A 251 3.39 6.60 18.55
N PHE A 252 2.86 5.50 18.03
CA PHE A 252 3.60 4.25 17.84
C PHE A 252 4.87 4.47 17.01
N PHE A 253 4.79 5.27 15.95
CA PHE A 253 5.90 5.51 15.04
C PHE A 253 7.07 6.30 15.67
N GLU A 254 6.81 7.11 16.70
CA GLU A 254 7.85 7.85 17.45
C GLU A 254 8.85 6.93 18.18
N GLN A 255 8.50 5.65 18.32
CA GLN A 255 9.37 4.64 18.93
C GLN A 255 10.54 4.24 18.02
N PHE A 256 10.47 4.53 16.72
CA PHE A 256 11.43 4.14 15.71
C PHE A 256 12.18 5.37 15.16
N PRO A 257 13.43 5.63 15.58
CA PRO A 257 14.17 6.82 15.18
C PRO A 257 14.30 7.00 13.67
N GLU A 258 14.36 5.90 12.92
CA GLU A 258 14.39 5.90 11.46
C GLU A 258 13.08 6.34 10.82
N LEU A 259 11.91 5.99 11.38
CA LEU A 259 10.61 6.46 10.89
C LEU A 259 10.39 7.93 11.25
N VAL A 260 10.88 8.39 12.41
CA VAL A 260 10.91 9.82 12.75
C VAL A 260 11.79 10.59 11.75
N ALA A 261 12.98 10.08 11.42
CA ALA A 261 13.84 10.72 10.42
C ALA A 261 13.20 10.73 9.02
N MET A 262 12.46 9.67 8.67
CA MET A 262 11.71 9.57 7.42
C MET A 262 10.58 10.61 7.35
N ARG A 263 9.77 10.74 8.42
CA ARG A 263 8.74 11.79 8.56
C ARG A 263 9.32 13.18 8.35
N GLU A 264 10.43 13.49 9.02
CA GLU A 264 11.09 14.79 8.85
C GLU A 264 11.57 15.00 7.41
N SER A 265 12.14 13.98 6.76
CA SER A 265 12.55 14.06 5.37
C SER A 265 11.38 14.35 4.44
N ILE A 266 10.24 13.67 4.61
CA ILE A 266 9.05 13.87 3.78
C ILE A 266 8.47 15.29 4.00
N ARG A 267 8.45 15.77 5.25
CA ARG A 267 8.00 17.13 5.57
C ARG A 267 8.90 18.21 5.00
N GLU A 268 10.22 18.04 5.11
CA GLU A 268 11.19 18.98 4.52
C GLU A 268 11.05 19.04 3.00
N ASN A 269 10.86 17.87 2.37
CA ASN A 269 10.57 17.73 0.96
C ASN A 269 9.28 18.45 0.55
N ALA A 270 8.18 18.21 1.27
CA ALA A 270 6.91 18.87 1.03
C ALA A 270 7.04 20.40 1.14
N ALA A 271 7.65 20.90 2.23
CA ALA A 271 7.85 22.32 2.45
C ALA A 271 8.76 22.98 1.38
N ALA A 272 9.80 22.28 0.92
CA ALA A 272 10.69 22.76 -0.13
C ALA A 272 10.00 22.89 -1.49
N ASN A 273 8.98 22.07 -1.75
CA ASN A 273 8.22 22.03 -2.99
C ASN A 273 6.86 22.73 -2.91
N GLY A 274 6.49 23.27 -1.74
CA GLY A 274 5.22 23.96 -1.53
C GLY A 274 4.01 23.03 -1.57
N ILE A 275 4.20 21.78 -1.15
CA ILE A 275 3.14 20.77 -1.00
C ILE A 275 2.54 20.96 0.39
N GLU A 276 1.21 21.07 0.46
CA GLU A 276 0.44 21.10 1.70
C GLU A 276 -0.27 19.75 1.85
N PHE A 277 -0.33 19.23 3.08
CA PHE A 277 -1.09 18.04 3.41
C PHE A 277 -2.54 18.44 3.70
N GLN A 278 -3.48 17.80 3.01
CA GLN A 278 -4.91 17.96 3.22
C GLN A 278 -5.46 16.60 3.64
N PHE A 279 -6.20 16.60 4.74
CA PHE A 279 -6.86 15.42 5.27
C PHE A 279 -8.29 15.33 4.72
N SER A 280 -8.79 14.10 4.66
CA SER A 280 -10.14 13.79 4.21
C SER A 280 -11.22 14.49 5.02
N GLU A 281 -12.33 14.83 4.36
CA GLU A 281 -13.57 15.19 5.07
C GLU A 281 -14.10 14.03 5.92
N ASP A 282 -13.72 12.79 5.61
CA ASP A 282 -14.09 11.57 6.35
C ASP A 282 -13.04 11.21 7.44
N SER A 283 -12.08 12.11 7.72
CA SER A 283 -11.13 11.96 8.80
C SER A 283 -11.84 12.00 10.16
N ASN A 284 -11.69 10.93 10.95
CA ASN A 284 -12.22 10.87 12.30
C ASN A 284 -11.38 11.67 13.32
N TYR A 285 -10.22 12.19 12.89
CA TYR A 285 -9.27 12.86 13.79
C TYR A 285 -9.64 14.33 14.09
N PHE A 286 -10.41 14.99 13.21
CA PHE A 286 -10.72 16.43 13.31
C PHE A 286 -12.17 16.74 13.73
N ASP A 287 -12.97 15.72 14.06
CA ASP A 287 -14.41 15.81 14.36
C ASP A 287 -14.78 16.10 15.85
#